data_AF-A0A950P521-F1
#
_entry.id   AF-A0A950P521-F1
#
_cell.length_a   1.000
_cell.length_b   1.000
_cell.length_c   1.000
_cell.angle_alpha   90.00
_cell.angle_beta   90.00
_cell.angle_gamma   90.00
#
_symmetry.space_group_name_H-M   'P 1'
#
loop_
_entity.id
_entity.type
_entity.pdbx_description
1 polymer ?
#
loop_
_entity_poly.entity_id
_entity_poly.type
_entity_poly.pdbx_seq_one_letter_code
_entity_poly.pdbx_strand_id
1 'polypeptide(L)' 'MPTVAVLPVDARPSLVNVTVSWELCWYRYEVDLSEEMPDVRVVGQGYELDELPGHERRPNAVCDEHGALLFDG' A
#
# COMPACT_ATOMS: atom_id res chain seq x y z
N MET A 1 8.92 -8.95 8.82
CA MET A 1 8.49 -7.55 8.66
C MET A 1 7.44 -7.50 7.57
N PRO A 2 6.48 -6.57 7.59
CA PRO A 2 5.52 -6.46 6.51
C PRO A 2 6.22 -6.14 5.19
N THR A 3 5.64 -6.58 4.08
CA THR A 3 6.02 -6.10 2.74
C THR A 3 5.06 -5.00 2.32
N VAL A 4 5.57 -3.99 1.61
CA VAL A 4 4.78 -2.83 1.16
C VAL A 4 4.88 -2.66 -0.34
N ALA A 5 3.72 -2.57 -0.98
CA ALA A 5 3.58 -2.18 -2.38
C ALA A 5 2.80 -0.86 -2.46
N VAL A 6 3.37 0.14 -3.12
CA VAL A 6 2.76 1.44 -3.38
C VAL A 6 2.55 1.59 -4.88
N LEU A 7 1.30 1.76 -5.30
CA LEU A 7 0.94 1.77 -6.73
C LEU A 7 0.03 2.94 -7.05
N PRO A 8 0.22 3.63 -8.18
CA PRO A 8 -0.69 4.67 -8.62
C PRO A 8 -2.05 4.10 -9.00
N VAL A 9 -3.10 4.91 -8.87
CA VAL A 9 -4.42 4.58 -9.42
C VAL A 9 -4.53 5.23 -10.81
N ASP A 10 -4.51 4.42 -11.88
CA ASP A 10 -4.42 4.89 -13.27
C ASP A 10 -5.40 6.01 -13.64
N ALA A 11 -6.64 5.93 -13.13
CA ALA A 11 -7.69 6.90 -13.43
C ALA A 11 -7.62 8.19 -12.58
N ARG A 12 -6.79 8.23 -11.54
CA ARG A 12 -6.75 9.31 -10.53
C ARG A 12 -5.28 9.59 -10.14
N PRO A 13 -4.59 10.53 -10.82
CA PRO A 13 -3.14 10.75 -10.66
C PRO A 13 -2.67 11.15 -9.26
N SER A 14 -3.53 11.76 -8.44
CA SER A 14 -3.19 12.10 -7.05
C SER A 14 -3.33 10.92 -6.09
N LEU A 15 -3.89 9.79 -6.55
CA LEU A 15 -4.17 8.66 -5.69
C LEU A 15 -3.15 7.56 -5.83
N VAL A 16 -2.75 7.04 -4.68
CA VAL A 16 -1.94 5.83 -4.57
C VAL A 16 -2.63 4.82 -3.68
N ASN A 17 -2.55 3.55 -4.07
CA ASN A 17 -2.86 2.43 -3.20
C ASN A 17 -1.58 2.00 -2.48
N VAL A 18 -1.65 1.94 -1.16
CA VAL A 18 -0.61 1.37 -0.29
C VAL A 18 -1.14 0.03 0.23
N THR A 19 -0.52 -1.06 -0.22
CA THR A 19 -0.82 -2.41 0.26
C THR A 19 0.27 -2.83 1.23
N VAL A 20 -0.14 -3.08 2.48
CA VAL A 20 0.73 -3.61 3.54
C VAL A 20 0.33 -5.05 3.80
N SER A 21 1.28 -5.97 3.76
CA SER A 21 0.98 -7.39 3.88
C SER A 21 1.95 -8.16 4.77
N TRP A 22 1.39 -9.16 5.45
CA TRP A 22 2.05 -10.14 6.31
C TRP A 22 1.75 -11.54 5.77
N GLU A 23 2.37 -12.57 6.37
CA GLU A 23 2.15 -13.97 5.97
C GLU A 23 0.67 -14.40 6.01
N LEU A 24 -0.17 -13.76 6.84
CA LEU A 24 -1.55 -14.17 7.13
C LEU A 24 -2.61 -13.08 6.94
N CYS A 25 -2.23 -11.87 6.53
CA CYS A 25 -3.21 -10.82 6.30
C CYS A 25 -2.64 -9.70 5.43
N TRP A 26 -3.54 -8.91 4.87
CA TRP A 26 -3.18 -7.71 4.14
C TRP A 26 -4.23 -6.62 4.34
N TYR A 27 -3.78 -5.37 4.19
CA TYR A 27 -4.61 -4.18 4.18
C TYR A 27 -4.23 -3.31 3.00
N ARG A 28 -5.24 -2.74 2.35
CA ARG A 28 -5.07 -1.74 1.28
C ARG A 28 -5.64 -0.41 1.73
N TYR A 29 -4.80 0.60 1.65
CA TYR A 29 -5.13 1.99 1.91
C TYR A 29 -5.09 2.75 0.60
N GLU A 30 -6.07 3.62 0.39
CA GLU A 30 -6.01 4.63 -0.67
C GLU A 30 -5.61 5.95 -0.01
N VAL A 31 -4.59 6.60 -0.56
CA VAL A 31 -4.06 7.87 -0.08
C VAL A 31 -4.25 8.92 -1.16
N ASP A 32 -4.90 10.04 -0.83
CA ASP A 32 -5.05 11.18 -1.75
C ASP A 32 -4.00 12.25 -1.49
N LEU A 33 -3.08 12.39 -2.43
CA LEU A 33 -1.96 13.33 -2.38
C LEU A 33 -2.28 14.68 -3.03
N SER A 34 -3.56 14.99 -3.31
CA SER A 34 -3.93 16.27 -3.91
C SER A 34 -3.78 17.47 -2.97
N GLU A 35 -3.75 17.23 -1.66
CA GLU A 35 -3.69 18.25 -0.60
C GLU A 35 -2.41 18.11 0.24
N GLU A 36 -2.04 19.20 0.95
CA GLU A 36 -0.87 19.21 1.84
C GLU A 36 -1.01 18.24 3.03
N MET A 37 -2.25 17.98 3.46
CA MET A 37 -2.59 16.94 4.42
C MET A 37 -3.38 15.84 3.70
N PRO A 38 -2.71 14.74 3.28
CA PRO A 38 -3.35 13.67 2.54
C PRO A 38 -4.47 13.00 3.34
N ASP A 39 -5.60 12.73 2.68
CA ASP A 39 -6.64 11.86 3.25
C ASP A 39 -6.26 10.40 3.04
N VAL A 40 -6.52 9.55 4.03
CA VAL A 40 -6.15 8.13 4.03
C VAL A 40 -7.35 7.30 4.42
N ARG A 41 -7.73 6.34 3.57
CA ARG A 41 -8.87 5.45 3.82
C ARG A 41 -8.54 4.00 3.55
N VAL A 42 -9.07 3.10 4.38
CA VAL A 42 -9.00 1.65 4.13
C VAL A 42 -9.99 1.31 3.02
N VAL A 43 -9.50 0.69 1.95
CA VAL A 43 -10.32 0.29 0.79
C VAL A 43 -10.36 -1.22 0.58
N GLY A 44 -9.57 -1.98 1.33
CA GLY A 44 -9.58 -3.43 1.28
C GLY A 44 -8.81 -4.06 2.44
N GLN A 45 -9.17 -5.29 2.76
CA GLN A 45 -8.44 -6.16 3.69
C GLN A 45 -8.73 -7.62 3.35
N GLY A 46 -7.85 -8.52 3.78
CA GLY A 46 -8.05 -9.95 3.63
C GLY A 46 -7.05 -10.77 4.44
N TYR A 47 -7.09 -12.08 4.23
CA TYR A 47 -6.39 -13.07 5.07
C TYR A 47 -5.42 -13.95 4.29
N GLU A 48 -5.39 -13.85 2.95
CA GLU A 48 -4.49 -14.63 2.11
C GLU A 48 -3.83 -13.75 1.06
N LEU A 49 -2.51 -13.88 0.88
CA LEU A 49 -1.76 -13.07 -0.10
C LEU A 49 -2.22 -13.31 -1.54
N ASP A 50 -2.74 -14.50 -1.86
CA ASP A 50 -3.22 -14.83 -3.20
C ASP A 50 -4.53 -14.13 -3.58
N GLU A 51 -5.20 -13.49 -2.61
CA GLU A 51 -6.32 -12.55 -2.87
C GLU A 51 -5.83 -11.27 -3.56
N LEU A 52 -4.54 -10.93 -3.41
CA LEU A 52 -3.93 -9.75 -4.02
C LEU A 52 -3.50 -10.01 -5.47
N PRO A 53 -3.73 -9.04 -6.37
CA PRO A 53 -3.22 -9.12 -7.72
C PRO A 53 -1.68 -9.18 -7.69
N GLY A 54 -1.09 -9.85 -8.69
CA GLY A 54 0.36 -10.13 -8.68
C GLY A 54 1.27 -8.90 -8.63
N HIS A 55 0.80 -7.73 -9.06
CA HIS A 55 1.54 -6.47 -8.96
C HIS A 55 1.53 -5.88 -7.53
N GLU A 56 0.51 -6.17 -6.72
CA GLU A 56 0.46 -5.75 -5.31
C GLU A 56 1.24 -6.68 -4.37
N ARG A 57 1.58 -7.90 -4.84
CA ARG A 57 2.45 -8.83 -4.12
C ARG A 57 3.95 -8.53 -4.31
N ARG A 58 4.29 -7.55 -5.15
CA ARG A 58 5.68 -7.16 -5.42
C ARG A 58 6.03 -5.92 -4.61
N PRO A 59 6.83 -6.05 -3.54
CA PRO A 59 7.21 -4.89 -2.74
C PRO A 59 8.04 -3.90 -3.57
N ASN A 60 7.82 -2.62 -3.31
CA ASN A 60 8.63 -1.51 -3.84
C ASN A 60 8.90 -0.43 -2.77
N ALA A 61 8.55 -0.72 -1.52
CA ALA A 61 8.79 0.13 -0.38
C ALA A 61 9.07 -0.72 0.87
N VAL A 62 9.84 -0.15 1.78
CA VAL A 62 10.06 -0.69 3.14
C VAL A 62 9.35 0.17 4.15
N CYS A 63 8.89 -0.46 5.23
CA CYS A 63 8.32 0.21 6.41
C CYS A 63 9.28 0.04 7.58
N ASP A 64 9.64 1.15 8.23
CA ASP A 64 10.45 1.11 9.45
C ASP A 64 9.60 0.89 10.72
N GLU A 65 10.27 0.82 11.87
CA GLU A 65 9.61 0.62 13.17
C GLU A 65 8.73 1.79 13.63
N HIS A 66 8.87 2.96 13.00
CA HIS A 66 8.06 4.15 13.25
C HIS A 66 6.89 4.30 12.27
N GLY A 67 6.76 3.38 11.31
CA GLY A 67 5.71 3.41 10.30
C GLY A 67 6.03 4.32 9.11
N ALA A 68 7.29 4.76 8.94
CA ALA A 68 7.70 5.52 7.77
C ALA A 68 7.91 4.60 6.57
N LEU A 69 7.41 5.03 5.41
CA LEU A 69 7.63 4.33 4.14
C LEU A 69 8.80 4.95 3.39
N LEU A 70 9.73 4.10 2.97
CA LEU A 70 10.88 4.48 2.16
C LEU A 70 10.88 3.66 0.87
N PHE A 71 11.33 4.27 -0.22
CA PHE A 71 11.48 3.56 -1.49
C PHE A 71 12.49 2.40 -1.35
N ASP A 72 12.12 1.23 -1.88
CA ASP A 72 12.97 0.04 -1.94
C ASP A 72 13.48 -0.13 -3.38
N GLY A 73 14.73 0.28 -3.63
CA GLY A 73 15.36 0.27 -4.95
C GLY A 73 16.86 0.06 -4.92
#